data_AF-A0A8C5S410-F1
#
_entry.id   AF-A0A8C5S410-F1
#
_cell.length_a   1.000
_cell.length_b   1.000
_cell.length_c   1.000
_cell.angle_alpha   90.00
_cell.angle_beta   90.00
_cell.angle_gamma   90.00
#
_symmetry.space_group_name_H-M   'P 1'
#
loop_
_entity.id
_entity.type
_entity.pdbx_description
1 polymer ?
#
loop_
_entity_poly.entity_id
_entity_poly.type
_entity_poly.pdbx_seq_one_letter_code
_entity_poly.pdbx_strand_id
1 'polypeptide(L)'
;SALEGHFFVDHQNFLADHQWSPAHQLVAVPNLTEAVKDSDLLVFVIPHQFIYKICDAITGHLTKQAVDISLIKGIDEGPEGLRLISDVIREKMEIDISVLMGANIANEVAAEKFCETTIGCKILENGLLFKELLQTPNFRITVVDDADTVEICGALKNIVAVGAGFCDGLHCGDNTKAAVIRLGLMEMIAFAKIFCKGQVSIATFLESCGVADLITTCYGGRNRRVAEAFVKTGKSIEKLEQEMLNGQKLQGPQTSAEVYRILQQKGLVEKFPLFTAVYKICYEGKPVQEMISCLQSHPEHI
;
A
#
# COMPACT_ATOMS: atom_id res chain seq x y z
N SER A 1 31.02 -6.31 -5.98
CA SER A 1 30.76 -5.77 -7.33
C SER A 1 30.04 -4.45 -7.15
N ALA A 2 30.34 -3.44 -7.97
CA ALA A 2 29.53 -2.22 -7.96
C ALA A 2 28.18 -2.59 -8.59
N LEU A 3 27.09 -2.45 -7.82
CA LEU A 3 25.74 -2.55 -8.35
C LEU A 3 25.45 -1.24 -9.09
N GLU A 4 25.09 -1.34 -10.37
CA GLU A 4 24.62 -0.21 -11.16
C GLU A 4 23.09 -0.22 -11.13
N GLY A 5 22.48 0.91 -10.75
CA GLY A 5 21.04 1.04 -10.63
C GLY A 5 20.49 1.93 -11.73
N HIS A 6 19.64 1.37 -12.59
CA HIS A 6 18.95 2.12 -13.63
C HIS A 6 17.54 2.41 -13.15
N PHE A 7 17.13 3.68 -13.21
CA PHE A 7 15.79 4.10 -12.77
C PHE A 7 15.07 4.79 -13.92
N PHE A 8 13.90 4.25 -14.26
CA PHE A 8 12.96 4.90 -15.16
C PHE A 8 12.17 5.98 -14.42
N VAL A 9 12.13 7.19 -14.99
CA VAL A 9 11.39 8.33 -14.41
C VAL A 9 10.34 8.78 -15.42
N ASP A 10 9.06 8.51 -15.13
CA ASP A 10 7.94 9.01 -15.96
C ASP A 10 7.55 10.44 -15.55
N HIS A 11 7.52 10.77 -14.24
CA HIS A 11 7.24 12.13 -13.75
C HIS A 11 7.78 12.43 -12.32
N GLN A 12 8.27 13.67 -12.15
CA GLN A 12 8.70 14.41 -10.95
C GLN A 12 9.66 13.72 -9.94
N ASN A 13 10.83 14.34 -9.78
CA ASN A 13 11.86 14.03 -8.79
C ASN A 13 11.32 14.07 -7.35
N PHE A 14 10.96 12.91 -6.80
CA PHE A 14 10.58 12.75 -5.39
C PHE A 14 11.73 13.03 -4.40
N LEU A 15 12.95 13.13 -4.89
CA LEU A 15 14.18 13.35 -4.12
C LEU A 15 15.09 14.40 -4.78
N ALA A 16 14.49 15.44 -5.40
CA ALA A 16 15.26 16.49 -6.10
C ALA A 16 16.36 17.14 -5.22
N ASP A 17 16.13 17.19 -3.91
CA ASP A 17 17.01 17.84 -2.93
C ASP A 17 17.93 16.85 -2.20
N HIS A 18 17.88 15.55 -2.52
CA HIS A 18 18.69 14.55 -1.84
C HIS A 18 20.00 14.29 -2.60
N GLN A 19 21.13 14.45 -1.91
CA GLN A 19 22.44 14.15 -2.48
C GLN A 19 22.71 12.64 -2.37
N TRP A 20 22.66 11.95 -3.50
CA TRP A 20 23.03 10.53 -3.59
C TRP A 20 24.52 10.35 -3.31
N SER A 21 24.88 9.31 -2.55
CA SER A 21 26.28 9.04 -2.25
C SER A 21 27.07 8.62 -3.50
N PRO A 22 28.36 8.99 -3.65
CA PRO A 22 29.16 8.70 -4.86
C PRO A 22 29.47 7.22 -5.10
N ALA A 23 29.12 6.33 -4.17
CA ALA A 23 29.53 4.93 -4.18
C ALA A 23 28.71 4.05 -5.15
N HIS A 24 27.58 4.54 -5.65
CA HIS A 24 26.70 3.83 -6.58
C HIS A 24 26.28 4.77 -7.71
N GLN A 25 26.44 4.34 -8.96
CA GLN A 25 25.99 5.11 -10.13
C GLN A 25 24.49 4.88 -10.30
N LEU A 26 23.70 5.90 -9.99
CA LEU A 26 22.28 5.96 -10.33
C LEU A 26 22.14 6.67 -11.66
N VAL A 27 21.59 5.95 -12.66
CA VAL A 27 21.39 6.47 -14.00
C VAL A 27 19.90 6.62 -14.25
N ALA A 28 19.45 7.86 -14.52
CA ALA A 28 18.09 8.13 -14.92
C ALA A 28 17.93 7.84 -16.42
N VAL A 29 17.08 6.87 -16.77
CA VAL A 29 16.87 6.42 -18.15
C VAL A 29 15.42 6.71 -18.56
N PRO A 30 15.17 7.60 -19.53
CA PRO A 30 13.81 8.01 -19.91
C PRO A 30 13.10 7.00 -20.82
N ASN A 31 13.81 5.98 -21.32
CA ASN A 31 13.22 4.89 -22.09
C ASN A 31 13.07 3.66 -21.19
N LEU A 32 11.83 3.22 -20.97
CA LEU A 32 11.54 2.10 -20.07
C LEU A 32 12.21 0.80 -20.52
N THR A 33 12.14 0.46 -21.82
CA THR A 33 12.74 -0.76 -22.36
C THR A 33 14.25 -0.76 -22.22
N GLU A 34 14.90 0.39 -22.41
CA GLU A 34 16.34 0.56 -22.16
C GLU A 34 16.68 0.38 -20.67
N ALA A 35 15.86 0.96 -19.78
CA ALA A 35 16.08 0.90 -18.33
C ALA A 35 15.99 -0.52 -17.74
N VAL A 36 15.19 -1.40 -18.35
CA VAL A 36 15.02 -2.80 -17.88
C VAL A 36 15.86 -3.80 -18.66
N LYS A 37 16.55 -3.37 -19.72
CA LYS A 37 17.28 -4.28 -20.59
C LYS A 37 18.44 -4.91 -19.81
N ASP A 38 18.55 -6.24 -19.90
CA ASP A 38 19.62 -7.02 -19.25
C ASP A 38 19.65 -6.88 -17.71
N SER A 39 18.56 -6.42 -17.09
CA SER A 39 18.47 -6.32 -15.63
C SER A 39 18.36 -7.70 -14.97
N ASP A 40 19.16 -7.93 -13.93
CA ASP A 40 19.06 -9.12 -13.06
C ASP A 40 18.03 -8.93 -11.94
N LEU A 41 17.60 -7.69 -11.68
CA LEU A 41 16.68 -7.35 -10.60
C LEU A 41 15.85 -6.11 -10.94
N LEU A 42 14.53 -6.19 -10.77
CA LEU A 42 13.64 -5.05 -10.90
C LEU A 42 12.93 -4.68 -9.59
N VAL A 43 12.85 -3.38 -9.35
CA VAL A 43 12.08 -2.79 -8.25
C VAL A 43 10.91 -2.00 -8.83
N PHE A 44 9.70 -2.52 -8.68
CA PHE A 44 8.48 -1.86 -9.11
C PHE A 44 8.01 -0.86 -8.03
N VAL A 45 8.21 0.43 -8.28
CA VAL A 45 7.86 1.52 -7.34
C VAL A 45 7.14 2.68 -8.05
N ILE A 46 6.00 2.37 -8.64
CA ILE A 46 5.18 3.30 -9.42
C ILE A 46 3.75 3.36 -8.85
N PRO A 47 2.95 4.40 -9.16
CA PRO A 47 1.52 4.38 -8.86
C PRO A 47 0.83 3.18 -9.52
N HIS A 48 0.00 2.45 -8.77
CA HIS A 48 -0.55 1.14 -9.20
C HIS A 48 -1.31 1.21 -10.54
N GLN A 49 -2.00 2.32 -10.82
CA GLN A 49 -2.75 2.56 -12.07
C GLN A 49 -1.92 2.43 -13.35
N PHE A 50 -0.58 2.53 -13.27
CA PHE A 50 0.30 2.40 -14.44
C PHE A 50 0.81 0.98 -14.67
N ILE A 51 0.58 0.04 -13.74
CA ILE A 51 1.25 -1.26 -13.76
C ILE A 51 0.97 -2.05 -15.04
N TYR A 52 -0.27 -2.06 -15.53
CA TYR A 52 -0.65 -2.76 -16.75
C TYR A 52 0.17 -2.31 -17.95
N LYS A 53 0.22 -0.99 -18.19
CA LYS A 53 0.94 -0.38 -19.30
C LYS A 53 2.45 -0.67 -19.19
N ILE A 54 3.00 -0.64 -17.99
CA ILE A 54 4.42 -0.92 -17.74
C ILE A 54 4.72 -2.39 -18.01
N CYS A 55 3.95 -3.33 -17.47
CA CYS A 55 4.09 -4.76 -17.75
C CYS A 55 3.99 -5.04 -19.26
N ASP A 56 3.00 -4.48 -19.96
CA ASP A 56 2.85 -4.65 -21.42
C ASP A 56 4.09 -4.17 -22.20
N ALA A 57 4.72 -3.09 -21.75
CA ALA A 57 5.89 -2.51 -22.42
C ALA A 57 7.20 -3.25 -22.17
N ILE A 58 7.33 -3.98 -21.04
CA ILE A 58 8.57 -4.68 -20.67
C ILE A 58 8.49 -6.21 -20.86
N THR A 59 7.30 -6.76 -21.10
CA THR A 59 7.11 -8.19 -21.34
C THR A 59 7.95 -8.64 -22.54
N GLY A 60 8.79 -9.65 -22.34
CA GLY A 60 9.70 -10.16 -23.37
C GLY A 60 11.06 -9.45 -23.48
N HIS A 61 11.28 -8.39 -22.69
CA HIS A 61 12.56 -7.68 -22.62
C HIS A 61 13.42 -8.06 -21.41
N LEU A 62 12.88 -8.90 -20.51
CA LEU A 62 13.55 -9.31 -19.28
C LEU A 62 14.36 -10.60 -19.45
N THR A 63 15.41 -10.72 -18.64
CA THR A 63 16.12 -11.99 -18.49
C THR A 63 15.24 -12.98 -17.72
N LYS A 64 15.29 -14.28 -18.06
CA LYS A 64 14.53 -15.32 -17.34
C LYS A 64 15.00 -15.55 -15.89
N GLN A 65 16.10 -14.89 -15.50
CA GLN A 65 16.74 -15.02 -14.19
C GLN A 65 16.50 -13.79 -13.31
N ALA A 66 15.78 -12.79 -13.81
CA ALA A 66 15.49 -11.58 -13.05
C ALA A 66 14.73 -11.93 -11.76
N VAL A 67 15.16 -11.31 -10.66
CA VAL A 67 14.51 -11.43 -9.35
C VAL A 67 13.83 -10.10 -9.05
N ASP A 68 12.51 -10.12 -8.87
CA ASP A 68 11.72 -8.90 -8.88
C ASP A 68 11.03 -8.62 -7.53
N ILE A 69 10.82 -7.33 -7.22
CA ILE A 69 10.10 -6.89 -6.02
C ILE A 69 9.15 -5.73 -6.30
N SER A 70 7.95 -5.77 -5.74
CA SER A 70 6.97 -4.68 -5.80
C SER A 70 6.86 -3.93 -4.47
N LEU A 71 6.94 -2.60 -4.55
CA LEU A 71 6.67 -1.67 -3.46
C LEU A 71 5.31 -0.96 -3.64
N ILE A 72 4.53 -1.40 -4.62
CA ILE A 72 3.28 -0.77 -5.01
C ILE A 72 2.20 -1.09 -3.98
N LYS A 73 1.71 -0.07 -3.28
CA LYS A 73 0.59 -0.19 -2.33
C LYS A 73 -0.73 0.05 -3.05
N GLY A 74 -1.54 -0.98 -3.19
CA GLY A 74 -2.85 -0.92 -3.85
C GLY A 74 -3.41 -2.32 -4.10
N ILE A 75 -4.65 -2.38 -4.54
CA ILE A 75 -5.25 -3.59 -5.09
C ILE A 75 -5.83 -3.26 -6.46
N ASP A 76 -6.21 -4.29 -7.17
CA ASP A 76 -7.00 -4.17 -8.38
C ASP A 76 -8.24 -5.07 -8.26
N GLU A 77 -9.20 -4.86 -9.15
CA GLU A 77 -10.39 -5.70 -9.27
C GLU A 77 -10.41 -6.46 -10.59
N GLY A 78 -10.77 -7.73 -10.53
CA GLY A 78 -11.01 -8.57 -11.69
C GLY A 78 -12.37 -9.26 -11.63
N PRO A 79 -12.72 -10.06 -12.66
CA PRO A 79 -13.98 -10.80 -12.70
C PRO A 79 -14.23 -11.71 -11.49
N GLU A 80 -13.16 -12.19 -10.85
CA GLU A 80 -13.23 -13.07 -9.68
C GLU A 80 -13.20 -12.34 -8.33
N GLY A 81 -13.03 -11.01 -8.33
CA GLY A 81 -12.93 -10.18 -7.13
C GLY A 81 -11.54 -9.53 -6.99
N LEU A 82 -10.90 -9.72 -5.82
CA LEU A 82 -9.59 -9.15 -5.50
C LEU A 82 -8.50 -9.64 -6.46
N ARG A 83 -7.71 -8.71 -7.00
CA ARG A 83 -6.42 -8.99 -7.62
C ARG A 83 -5.32 -8.18 -6.93
N LEU A 84 -4.26 -8.85 -6.52
CA LEU A 84 -3.08 -8.19 -6.00
C LEU A 84 -2.23 -7.65 -7.17
N ILE A 85 -1.47 -6.59 -6.93
CA ILE A 85 -0.59 -6.03 -7.97
C ILE A 85 0.53 -7.02 -8.30
N SER A 86 1.03 -7.75 -7.30
CA SER A 86 1.97 -8.85 -7.53
C SER A 86 1.37 -9.93 -8.44
N ASP A 87 0.10 -10.29 -8.26
CA ASP A 87 -0.59 -11.26 -9.14
C ASP A 87 -0.71 -10.74 -10.58
N VAL A 88 -1.03 -9.46 -10.78
CA VAL A 88 -1.03 -8.84 -12.11
C VAL A 88 0.34 -8.96 -12.77
N ILE A 89 1.42 -8.69 -12.03
CA ILE A 89 2.79 -8.79 -12.54
C ILE A 89 3.14 -10.24 -12.87
N ARG A 90 2.86 -11.19 -11.96
CA ARG A 90 3.11 -12.63 -12.18
C ARG A 90 2.40 -13.13 -13.44
N GLU A 91 1.12 -12.78 -13.60
CA GLU A 91 0.31 -13.25 -14.73
C GLU A 91 0.73 -12.64 -16.06
N LYS A 92 1.06 -11.33 -16.10
CA LYS A 92 1.42 -10.66 -17.36
C LYS A 92 2.84 -10.98 -17.82
N MET A 93 3.76 -11.18 -16.88
CA MET A 93 5.19 -11.30 -17.18
C MET A 93 5.74 -12.72 -16.98
N GLU A 94 4.92 -13.66 -16.49
CA GLU A 94 5.29 -15.06 -16.26
C GLU A 94 6.54 -15.23 -15.35
N ILE A 95 6.66 -14.36 -14.35
CA ILE A 95 7.76 -14.32 -13.37
C ILE A 95 7.22 -14.50 -11.94
N ASP A 96 8.07 -14.88 -10.99
CA ASP A 96 7.77 -14.69 -9.57
C ASP A 96 8.21 -13.30 -9.10
N ILE A 97 7.56 -12.78 -8.07
CA ILE A 97 7.82 -11.45 -7.54
C ILE A 97 7.62 -11.43 -6.02
N SER A 98 8.57 -10.78 -5.33
CA SER A 98 8.47 -10.46 -3.90
C SER A 98 7.73 -9.14 -3.70
N VAL A 99 7.34 -8.82 -2.47
CA VAL A 99 6.74 -7.53 -2.11
C VAL A 99 7.45 -6.91 -0.93
N LEU A 100 7.54 -5.58 -0.87
CA LEU A 100 8.06 -4.84 0.28
C LEU A 100 7.01 -3.85 0.77
N MET A 101 6.50 -4.09 1.97
CA MET A 101 5.49 -3.27 2.64
C MET A 101 5.91 -2.97 4.08
N GLY A 102 5.62 -1.77 4.57
CA GLY A 102 6.01 -1.37 5.91
C GLY A 102 5.72 0.09 6.23
N ALA A 103 6.01 0.48 7.47
CA ALA A 103 5.91 1.85 7.97
C ALA A 103 7.07 2.74 7.45
N ASN A 104 7.11 2.96 6.13
CA ASN A 104 8.25 3.55 5.43
C ASN A 104 7.91 4.90 4.78
N ILE A 105 7.78 5.97 5.58
CA ILE A 105 7.61 7.32 5.04
C ILE A 105 8.88 7.71 4.28
N ALA A 106 8.78 7.90 2.96
CA ALA A 106 9.92 8.08 2.07
C ALA A 106 10.94 9.15 2.54
N ASN A 107 10.46 10.31 2.99
CA ASN A 107 11.33 11.40 3.48
C ASN A 107 12.10 11.02 4.76
N GLU A 108 11.55 10.14 5.59
CA GLU A 108 12.21 9.68 6.81
C GLU A 108 13.26 8.61 6.51
N VAL A 109 12.94 7.70 5.58
CA VAL A 109 13.89 6.71 5.06
C VAL A 109 15.08 7.42 4.40
N ALA A 110 14.83 8.42 3.55
CA ALA A 110 15.88 9.22 2.91
C ALA A 110 16.72 10.01 3.92
N ALA A 111 16.12 10.47 5.02
CA ALA A 111 16.83 11.13 6.10
C ALA A 111 17.56 10.16 7.07
N GLU A 112 17.70 8.89 6.68
CA GLU A 112 18.31 7.82 7.47
C GLU A 112 17.73 7.66 8.89
N LYS A 113 16.46 8.05 9.08
CA LYS A 113 15.80 7.80 10.36
C LYS A 113 15.51 6.31 10.49
N PHE A 114 15.68 5.80 11.70
CA PHE A 114 15.40 4.41 12.00
C PHE A 114 13.94 4.05 11.66
N CYS A 115 13.77 3.00 10.88
CA CYS A 115 12.51 2.37 10.58
C CYS A 115 12.72 0.90 10.16
N GLU A 116 11.61 0.20 9.99
CA GLU A 116 11.57 -1.22 9.66
C GLU A 116 10.52 -1.50 8.59
N THR A 117 10.72 -2.57 7.82
CA THR A 117 9.80 -3.02 6.77
C THR A 117 9.73 -4.54 6.73
N THR A 118 8.71 -5.04 6.05
CA THR A 118 8.50 -6.46 5.81
C THR A 118 8.66 -6.76 4.32
N ILE A 119 9.42 -7.79 3.99
CA ILE A 119 9.46 -8.40 2.66
C ILE A 119 8.64 -9.68 2.70
N GLY A 120 7.64 -9.78 1.82
CA GLY A 120 6.88 -10.99 1.58
C GLY A 120 7.36 -11.68 0.30
N CYS A 121 7.69 -12.97 0.35
CA CYS A 121 8.19 -13.70 -0.82
C CYS A 121 7.66 -15.14 -0.83
N LYS A 122 7.39 -15.70 -2.02
CA LYS A 122 7.07 -17.14 -2.17
C LYS A 122 8.33 -17.99 -2.26
N ILE A 123 9.39 -17.44 -2.83
CA ILE A 123 10.73 -18.04 -2.89
C ILE A 123 11.62 -17.36 -1.85
N LEU A 124 11.97 -18.08 -0.78
CA LEU A 124 12.72 -17.52 0.36
C LEU A 124 14.09 -16.95 -0.05
N GLU A 125 14.77 -17.59 -1.01
CA GLU A 125 16.07 -17.14 -1.54
C GLU A 125 15.98 -15.73 -2.13
N ASN A 126 14.90 -15.42 -2.85
CA ASN A 126 14.65 -14.08 -3.41
C ASN A 126 14.46 -13.05 -2.28
N GLY A 127 13.68 -13.39 -1.25
CA GLY A 127 13.46 -12.51 -0.10
C GLY A 127 14.76 -12.22 0.68
N LEU A 128 15.62 -13.22 0.86
CA LEU A 128 16.92 -13.06 1.52
C LEU A 128 17.89 -12.23 0.69
N LEU A 129 17.88 -12.37 -0.65
CA LEU A 129 18.65 -11.54 -1.56
C LEU A 129 18.24 -10.06 -1.43
N PHE A 130 16.93 -9.76 -1.46
CA PHE A 130 16.45 -8.40 -1.27
C PHE A 130 16.76 -7.85 0.12
N LYS A 131 16.72 -8.70 1.15
CA LYS A 131 17.13 -8.31 2.50
C LYS A 131 18.59 -7.89 2.53
N GLU A 132 19.49 -8.64 1.90
CA GLU A 132 20.91 -8.29 1.83
C GLU A 132 21.12 -6.98 1.07
N LEU A 133 20.40 -6.78 -0.05
CA LEU A 133 20.50 -5.60 -0.89
C LEU A 133 19.97 -4.32 -0.22
N LEU A 134 18.82 -4.39 0.44
CA LEU A 134 18.07 -3.21 0.88
C LEU A 134 18.26 -2.88 2.36
N GLN A 135 18.69 -3.83 3.19
CA GLN A 135 18.79 -3.60 4.63
C GLN A 135 19.97 -2.68 4.97
N THR A 136 19.71 -1.70 5.82
CA THR A 136 20.73 -0.82 6.39
C THR A 136 20.68 -0.86 7.93
N PRO A 137 21.58 -0.17 8.65
CA PRO A 137 21.44 0.00 10.09
C PRO A 137 20.12 0.68 10.50
N ASN A 138 19.63 1.60 9.66
CA ASN A 138 18.42 2.40 9.92
C ASN A 138 17.18 1.93 9.13
N PHE A 139 17.31 0.95 8.25
CA PHE A 139 16.22 0.33 7.50
C PHE A 139 16.28 -1.18 7.71
N ARG A 140 15.58 -1.67 8.74
CA ARG A 140 15.62 -3.08 9.18
C ARG A 140 14.56 -3.91 8.45
N ILE A 141 14.89 -5.14 8.05
CA ILE A 141 14.01 -5.95 7.20
C ILE A 141 13.71 -7.31 7.85
N THR A 142 12.43 -7.61 8.01
CA THR A 142 11.92 -8.97 8.26
C THR A 142 11.45 -9.60 6.96
N VAL A 143 11.82 -10.84 6.70
CA VAL A 143 11.37 -11.61 5.53
C VAL A 143 10.36 -12.65 6.00
N VAL A 144 9.21 -12.72 5.32
CA VAL A 144 8.14 -13.69 5.60
C VAL A 144 7.71 -14.39 4.30
N ASP A 145 7.16 -15.59 4.42
CA ASP A 145 6.69 -16.42 3.30
C ASP A 145 5.23 -16.12 2.88
N ASP A 146 4.59 -15.16 3.55
CA ASP A 146 3.19 -14.77 3.38
C ASP A 146 3.04 -13.51 2.51
N ALA A 147 3.48 -13.61 1.25
CA ALA A 147 3.55 -12.47 0.33
C ALA A 147 2.20 -11.78 0.09
N ASP A 148 1.14 -12.57 -0.11
CA ASP A 148 -0.21 -12.06 -0.37
C ASP A 148 -0.72 -11.22 0.82
N THR A 149 -0.47 -11.67 2.07
CA THR A 149 -0.88 -10.94 3.28
C THR A 149 -0.05 -9.69 3.51
N VAL A 150 1.25 -9.73 3.23
CA VAL A 150 2.12 -8.54 3.32
C VAL A 150 1.61 -7.45 2.37
N GLU A 151 1.30 -7.80 1.12
CA GLU A 151 0.82 -6.87 0.11
C GLU A 151 -0.54 -6.26 0.44
N ILE A 152 -1.52 -7.10 0.79
CA ILE A 152 -2.88 -6.63 1.05
C ILE A 152 -2.94 -5.69 2.27
N CYS A 153 -2.07 -5.88 3.26
CA CYS A 153 -1.98 -4.96 4.41
C CYS A 153 -1.64 -3.54 3.98
N GLY A 154 -0.68 -3.38 3.06
CA GLY A 154 -0.24 -2.07 2.55
C GLY A 154 -1.35 -1.30 1.82
N ALA A 155 -2.29 -2.01 1.20
CA ALA A 155 -3.44 -1.42 0.53
C ALA A 155 -4.56 -1.06 1.53
N LEU A 156 -5.05 -2.03 2.29
CA LEU A 156 -6.24 -1.89 3.14
C LEU A 156 -6.06 -0.86 4.26
N LYS A 157 -4.84 -0.72 4.81
CA LYS A 157 -4.55 0.25 5.88
C LYS A 157 -4.91 1.68 5.51
N ASN A 158 -4.89 2.04 4.22
CA ASN A 158 -5.25 3.38 3.77
C ASN A 158 -6.75 3.69 3.97
N ILE A 159 -7.62 2.67 3.91
CA ILE A 159 -9.04 2.81 4.22
C ILE A 159 -9.20 3.16 5.70
N VAL A 160 -8.54 2.40 6.57
CA VAL A 160 -8.59 2.63 8.03
C VAL A 160 -8.04 4.02 8.39
N ALA A 161 -6.99 4.47 7.71
CA ALA A 161 -6.44 5.81 7.90
C ALA A 161 -7.41 6.94 7.52
N VAL A 162 -8.28 6.74 6.53
CA VAL A 162 -9.38 7.67 6.23
C VAL A 162 -10.36 7.71 7.40
N GLY A 163 -10.76 6.55 7.92
CA GLY A 163 -11.61 6.46 9.12
C GLY A 163 -10.99 7.15 10.34
N ALA A 164 -9.68 6.98 10.58
CA ALA A 164 -8.96 7.66 11.65
C ALA A 164 -8.94 9.19 11.46
N GLY A 165 -8.81 9.67 10.22
CA GLY A 165 -8.92 11.09 9.90
C GLY A 165 -10.33 11.64 10.10
N PHE A 166 -11.37 10.85 9.85
CA PHE A 166 -12.74 11.24 10.20
C PHE A 166 -12.91 11.42 11.71
N CYS A 167 -12.32 10.54 12.55
CA CYS A 167 -12.31 10.71 14.00
C CYS A 167 -11.65 12.04 14.43
N ASP A 168 -10.55 12.40 13.79
CA ASP A 168 -9.85 13.66 14.06
C ASP A 168 -10.70 14.87 13.67
N GLY A 169 -11.39 14.79 12.54
CA GLY A 169 -12.30 15.82 12.08
C GLY A 169 -13.52 16.01 13.01
N LEU A 170 -14.00 14.91 13.59
CA LEU A 170 -15.12 14.88 14.53
C LEU A 170 -14.72 15.16 15.99
N HIS A 171 -13.42 15.34 16.28
CA HIS A 171 -12.90 15.54 17.64
C HIS A 171 -13.26 14.41 18.63
N CYS A 172 -13.28 13.15 18.17
CA CYS A 172 -13.71 12.00 18.99
C CYS A 172 -12.71 11.55 20.07
N GLY A 173 -11.49 12.09 20.08
CA GLY A 173 -10.41 11.74 21.01
C GLY A 173 -9.71 10.41 20.70
N ASP A 174 -8.64 10.14 21.47
CA ASP A 174 -7.71 9.04 21.18
C ASP A 174 -8.31 7.65 21.39
N ASN A 175 -9.21 7.46 22.36
CA ASN A 175 -9.87 6.17 22.59
C ASN A 175 -10.71 5.74 21.38
N THR A 176 -11.45 6.67 20.78
CA THR A 176 -12.27 6.39 19.58
C THR A 176 -11.37 6.08 18.39
N LYS A 177 -10.28 6.84 18.21
CA LYS A 177 -9.31 6.57 17.15
C LYS A 177 -8.65 5.20 17.32
N ALA A 178 -8.27 4.83 18.54
CA ALA A 178 -7.72 3.51 18.84
C ALA A 178 -8.72 2.39 18.52
N ALA A 179 -10.01 2.59 18.82
CA ALA A 179 -11.06 1.64 18.44
C ALA A 179 -11.19 1.49 16.91
N VAL A 180 -11.12 2.60 16.15
CA VAL A 180 -11.10 2.55 14.67
C VAL A 180 -9.90 1.79 14.14
N ILE A 181 -8.69 2.04 14.68
CA ILE A 181 -7.48 1.33 14.28
C ILE A 181 -7.62 -0.17 14.56
N ARG A 182 -8.10 -0.54 15.76
CA ARG A 182 -8.26 -1.94 16.15
C ARG A 182 -9.31 -2.65 15.30
N LEU A 183 -10.49 -2.05 15.11
CA LEU A 183 -11.56 -2.63 14.30
C LEU A 183 -11.17 -2.70 12.83
N GLY A 184 -10.50 -1.68 12.32
CA GLY A 184 -9.91 -1.70 10.97
C GLY A 184 -8.89 -2.80 10.79
N LEU A 185 -8.03 -3.06 11.78
CA LEU A 185 -7.11 -4.21 11.74
C LEU A 185 -7.86 -5.54 11.70
N MET A 186 -8.95 -5.69 12.45
CA MET A 186 -9.78 -6.90 12.40
C MET A 186 -10.42 -7.10 11.03
N GLU A 187 -10.95 -6.02 10.42
CA GLU A 187 -11.45 -6.08 9.04
C GLU A 187 -10.35 -6.40 8.03
N MET A 188 -9.13 -5.86 8.20
CA MET A 188 -7.98 -6.23 7.37
C MET A 188 -7.68 -7.73 7.43
N ILE A 189 -7.65 -8.30 8.65
CA ILE A 189 -7.43 -9.74 8.88
C ILE A 189 -8.55 -10.57 8.25
N ALA A 190 -9.80 -10.18 8.47
CA ALA A 190 -10.96 -10.88 7.94
C ALA A 190 -11.01 -10.82 6.41
N PHE A 191 -10.65 -9.68 5.81
CA PHE A 191 -10.62 -9.52 4.36
C PHE A 191 -9.53 -10.40 3.74
N ALA A 192 -8.30 -10.33 4.25
CA ALA A 192 -7.20 -11.17 3.77
C ALA A 192 -7.55 -12.66 3.83
N LYS A 193 -8.10 -13.15 4.95
CA LYS A 193 -8.51 -14.56 5.12
C LYS A 193 -9.56 -15.03 4.12
N ILE A 194 -10.39 -14.12 3.61
CA ILE A 194 -11.45 -14.45 2.64
C ILE A 194 -10.91 -14.39 1.20
N PHE A 195 -10.01 -13.46 0.90
CA PHE A 195 -9.68 -13.08 -0.48
C PHE A 195 -8.26 -13.42 -0.93
N CYS A 196 -7.30 -13.60 -0.02
CA CYS A 196 -5.95 -14.03 -0.39
C CYS A 196 -5.94 -15.52 -0.78
N LYS A 197 -5.13 -15.89 -1.77
CA LYS A 197 -5.02 -17.27 -2.26
C LYS A 197 -4.12 -18.11 -1.35
N GLY A 198 -3.07 -17.51 -0.79
CA GLY A 198 -2.15 -18.14 0.14
C GLY A 198 -2.68 -18.34 1.57
N GLN A 199 -1.90 -19.04 2.40
CA GLN A 199 -2.18 -19.16 3.83
C GLN A 199 -1.98 -17.81 4.51
N VAL A 200 -3.03 -17.27 5.09
CA VAL A 200 -2.99 -16.00 5.83
C VAL A 200 -2.59 -16.25 7.28
N SER A 201 -1.41 -15.80 7.67
CA SER A 201 -0.96 -15.86 9.06
C SER A 201 -1.36 -14.60 9.82
N ILE A 202 -1.98 -14.76 10.99
CA ILE A 202 -2.28 -13.62 11.87
C ILE A 202 -0.98 -12.94 12.33
N ALA A 203 0.12 -13.69 12.47
CA ALA A 203 1.40 -13.13 12.87
C ALA A 203 1.92 -12.11 11.85
N THR A 204 1.62 -12.26 10.55
CA THR A 204 1.99 -11.30 9.50
C THR A 204 1.40 -9.91 9.75
N PHE A 205 0.23 -9.81 10.38
CA PHE A 205 -0.37 -8.52 10.74
C PHE A 205 0.33 -7.81 11.91
N LEU A 206 1.17 -8.53 12.66
CA LEU A 206 2.00 -7.97 13.73
C LEU A 206 3.35 -7.47 13.21
N GLU A 207 3.72 -7.81 11.97
CA GLU A 207 4.90 -7.29 11.29
C GLU A 207 4.70 -5.81 10.86
N SER A 208 5.78 -5.18 10.40
CA SER A 208 5.77 -3.76 9.99
C SER A 208 4.73 -3.46 8.89
N CYS A 209 4.49 -4.40 7.95
CA CYS A 209 3.48 -4.24 6.91
C CYS A 209 2.05 -4.11 7.43
N GLY A 210 1.75 -4.69 8.60
CA GLY A 210 0.44 -4.70 9.22
C GLY A 210 0.29 -3.54 10.21
N VAL A 211 0.47 -3.85 11.49
CA VAL A 211 0.17 -2.93 12.60
C VAL A 211 1.00 -1.65 12.58
N ALA A 212 2.29 -1.71 12.20
CA ALA A 212 3.14 -0.52 12.21
C ALA A 212 2.77 0.46 11.08
N ASP A 213 2.62 0.00 9.84
CA ASP A 213 2.20 0.85 8.71
C ASP A 213 0.79 1.40 8.96
N LEU A 214 -0.10 0.59 9.54
CA LEU A 214 -1.44 1.04 9.94
C LEU A 214 -1.37 2.19 10.95
N ILE A 215 -0.62 2.03 12.04
CA ILE A 215 -0.48 3.08 13.07
C ILE A 215 0.13 4.34 12.47
N THR A 216 1.28 4.25 11.80
CA THR A 216 1.96 5.44 11.27
C THR A 216 1.06 6.19 10.27
N THR A 217 0.29 5.46 9.47
CA THR A 217 -0.62 6.06 8.49
C THR A 217 -1.82 6.73 9.17
N CYS A 218 -2.38 6.11 10.21
CA CYS A 218 -3.51 6.64 10.98
C CYS A 218 -3.17 7.87 11.83
N TYR A 219 -1.88 8.13 12.11
CA TYR A 219 -1.43 9.32 12.85
C TYR A 219 -0.78 10.38 11.94
N GLY A 220 0.01 9.99 10.95
CA GLY A 220 0.82 10.89 10.13
C GLY A 220 0.51 10.90 8.63
N GLY A 221 -0.33 9.97 8.14
CA GLY A 221 -0.53 9.76 6.71
C GLY A 221 -1.33 10.85 5.99
N ARG A 222 -1.10 10.99 4.67
CA ARG A 222 -1.86 11.89 3.78
C ARG A 222 -3.37 11.57 3.80
N ASN A 223 -3.73 10.28 3.83
CA ASN A 223 -5.12 9.83 3.93
C ASN A 223 -5.82 10.41 5.18
N ARG A 224 -5.20 10.28 6.34
CA ARG A 224 -5.70 10.84 7.62
C ARG A 224 -5.86 12.35 7.54
N ARG A 225 -4.83 13.07 7.08
CA ARG A 225 -4.82 14.54 7.00
C ARG A 225 -5.93 15.10 6.09
N VAL A 226 -6.14 14.49 4.92
CA VAL A 226 -7.18 14.93 3.99
C VAL A 226 -8.57 14.54 4.49
N ALA A 227 -8.73 13.35 5.08
CA ALA A 227 -10.00 12.92 5.67
C ALA A 227 -10.41 13.81 6.86
N GLU A 228 -9.46 14.27 7.68
CA GLU A 228 -9.71 15.26 8.72
C GLU A 228 -10.22 16.59 8.14
N ALA A 229 -9.56 17.09 7.08
CA ALA A 229 -9.96 18.33 6.42
C ALA A 229 -11.33 18.20 5.72
N PHE A 230 -11.64 17.03 5.16
CA PHE A 230 -12.94 16.69 4.58
C PHE A 230 -14.07 16.92 5.57
N VAL A 231 -13.92 16.38 6.78
CA VAL A 231 -14.92 16.56 7.85
C VAL A 231 -15.01 18.00 8.32
N LYS A 232 -13.87 18.67 8.52
CA LYS A 232 -13.84 20.04 9.06
C LYS A 232 -14.36 21.10 8.09
N THR A 233 -14.21 20.87 6.78
CA THR A 233 -14.51 21.88 5.76
C THR A 233 -15.73 21.57 4.92
N GLY A 234 -16.15 20.31 4.86
CA GLY A 234 -17.23 19.85 3.96
C GLY A 234 -16.88 19.91 2.46
N LYS A 235 -15.61 20.20 2.11
CA LYS A 235 -15.15 20.17 0.71
C LYS A 235 -15.08 18.73 0.22
N SER A 236 -15.22 18.54 -1.10
CA SER A 236 -15.01 17.23 -1.72
C SER A 236 -13.55 16.76 -1.57
N ILE A 237 -13.35 15.44 -1.58
CA ILE A 237 -12.01 14.83 -1.55
C ILE A 237 -11.15 15.34 -2.71
N GLU A 238 -11.69 15.41 -3.93
CA GLU A 238 -10.96 15.92 -5.11
C GLU A 238 -10.45 17.35 -4.93
N LYS A 239 -11.26 18.22 -4.32
CA LYS A 239 -10.84 19.60 -4.06
C LYS A 239 -9.71 19.64 -3.03
N LEU A 240 -9.79 18.84 -1.99
CA LEU A 240 -8.76 18.75 -0.96
C LEU A 240 -7.47 18.10 -1.48
N GLU A 241 -7.56 17.13 -2.40
CA GLU A 241 -6.38 16.59 -3.08
C GLU A 241 -5.62 17.69 -3.82
N GLN A 242 -6.32 18.51 -4.62
CA GLN A 242 -5.73 19.62 -5.37
C GLN A 242 -5.10 20.66 -4.44
N GLU A 243 -5.75 20.99 -3.33
CA GLU A 243 -5.29 22.02 -2.39
C GLU A 243 -4.14 21.55 -1.49
N MET A 244 -4.06 20.25 -1.14
CA MET A 244 -3.20 19.78 -0.04
C MET A 244 -2.06 18.84 -0.47
N LEU A 245 -2.11 18.28 -1.69
CA LEU A 245 -1.24 17.18 -2.08
C LEU A 245 -0.28 17.48 -3.23
N ASN A 246 -0.27 18.70 -3.75
CA ASN A 246 0.66 19.16 -4.79
C ASN A 246 0.79 18.18 -5.97
N GLY A 247 -0.36 17.67 -6.47
CA GLY A 247 -0.41 16.73 -7.59
C GLY A 247 -0.43 15.25 -7.20
N GLN A 248 -0.26 14.90 -5.92
CA GLN A 248 -0.37 13.50 -5.47
C GLN A 248 -1.85 13.10 -5.26
N LYS A 249 -2.16 11.81 -5.46
CA LYS A 249 -3.50 11.23 -5.28
C LYS A 249 -3.67 10.52 -3.95
N LEU A 250 -4.89 10.53 -3.40
CA LEU A 250 -5.25 9.81 -2.18
C LEU A 250 -5.66 8.38 -2.53
N GLN A 251 -4.91 7.40 -2.02
CA GLN A 251 -5.21 5.99 -2.30
C GLN A 251 -6.37 5.45 -1.45
N GLY A 252 -6.58 5.96 -0.23
CA GLY A 252 -7.57 5.41 0.72
C GLY A 252 -9.01 5.37 0.19
N PRO A 253 -9.58 6.48 -0.31
CA PRO A 253 -10.90 6.48 -0.93
C PRO A 253 -10.96 5.57 -2.16
N GLN A 254 -9.96 5.60 -3.03
CA GLN A 254 -9.93 4.74 -4.21
C GLN A 254 -9.96 3.26 -3.82
N THR A 255 -9.11 2.85 -2.88
CA THR A 255 -9.08 1.49 -2.34
C THR A 255 -10.38 1.12 -1.62
N SER A 256 -11.06 2.06 -0.95
CA SER A 256 -12.38 1.75 -0.35
C SER A 256 -13.45 1.49 -1.42
N ALA A 257 -13.38 2.16 -2.57
CA ALA A 257 -14.28 1.89 -3.70
C ALA A 257 -14.01 0.54 -4.38
N GLU A 258 -12.75 0.13 -4.51
CA GLU A 258 -12.36 -1.22 -4.98
C GLU A 258 -12.86 -2.30 -4.01
N VAL A 259 -12.55 -2.15 -2.72
CA VAL A 259 -13.01 -3.07 -1.67
C VAL A 259 -14.52 -3.17 -1.64
N TYR A 260 -15.25 -2.04 -1.70
CA TYR A 260 -16.72 -2.05 -1.70
C TYR A 260 -17.29 -2.84 -2.89
N ARG A 261 -16.75 -2.65 -4.10
CA ARG A 261 -17.17 -3.41 -5.29
C ARG A 261 -16.94 -4.91 -5.12
N ILE A 262 -15.76 -5.30 -4.63
CA ILE A 262 -15.43 -6.72 -4.35
C ILE A 262 -16.40 -7.31 -3.32
N LEU A 263 -16.67 -6.59 -2.24
CA LEU A 263 -17.60 -7.02 -1.20
C LEU A 263 -19.04 -7.14 -1.70
N GLN A 264 -19.47 -6.19 -2.55
CA GLN A 264 -20.80 -6.21 -3.17
C GLN A 264 -20.97 -7.43 -4.08
N GLN A 265 -19.98 -7.72 -4.92
CA GLN A 265 -19.99 -8.90 -5.81
C GLN A 265 -20.09 -10.21 -5.03
N LYS A 266 -19.50 -10.29 -3.83
CA LYS A 266 -19.55 -11.49 -2.97
C LYS A 266 -20.71 -11.49 -1.96
N GLY A 267 -21.52 -10.43 -1.90
CA GLY A 267 -22.59 -10.31 -0.90
C GLY A 267 -22.08 -10.20 0.54
N LEU A 268 -20.88 -9.62 0.75
CA LEU A 268 -20.19 -9.55 2.04
C LEU A 268 -20.12 -8.13 2.65
N VAL A 269 -20.80 -7.14 2.08
CA VAL A 269 -20.76 -5.73 2.50
C VAL A 269 -21.00 -5.56 4.01
N GLU A 270 -22.01 -6.22 4.55
CA GLU A 270 -22.39 -6.12 5.98
C GLU A 270 -21.34 -6.71 6.93
N LYS A 271 -20.42 -7.54 6.44
CA LYS A 271 -19.33 -8.13 7.24
C LYS A 271 -18.18 -7.15 7.49
N PHE A 272 -18.12 -6.06 6.72
CA PHE A 272 -17.04 -5.05 6.77
C PHE A 272 -17.63 -3.65 6.94
N PRO A 273 -18.28 -3.36 8.08
CA PRO A 273 -18.97 -2.09 8.30
C PRO A 273 -18.05 -0.87 8.24
N LEU A 274 -16.82 -0.93 8.73
CA LEU A 274 -15.89 0.20 8.70
C LEU A 274 -15.41 0.50 7.28
N PHE A 275 -14.96 -0.51 6.52
CA PHE A 275 -14.59 -0.32 5.11
C PHE A 275 -15.76 0.22 4.29
N THR A 276 -16.95 -0.32 4.52
CA THR A 276 -18.19 0.11 3.86
C THR A 276 -18.55 1.55 4.23
N ALA A 277 -18.48 1.92 5.51
CA ALA A 277 -18.79 3.28 5.96
C ALA A 277 -17.84 4.30 5.32
N VAL A 278 -16.54 4.01 5.28
CA VAL A 278 -15.55 4.88 4.63
C VAL A 278 -15.90 5.12 3.16
N TYR A 279 -16.23 4.06 2.41
CA TYR A 279 -16.68 4.19 1.02
C TYR A 279 -17.93 5.08 0.90
N LYS A 280 -18.99 4.78 1.65
CA LYS A 280 -20.27 5.49 1.56
C LYS A 280 -20.16 6.96 1.94
N ILE A 281 -19.32 7.29 2.92
CA ILE A 281 -19.04 8.69 3.31
C ILE A 281 -18.29 9.42 2.19
N CYS A 282 -17.27 8.79 1.60
CA CYS A 282 -16.46 9.41 0.55
C CYS A 282 -17.22 9.59 -0.79
N TYR A 283 -18.09 8.65 -1.17
CA TYR A 283 -18.67 8.57 -2.51
C TYR A 283 -20.19 8.70 -2.58
N GLU A 284 -20.93 8.27 -1.55
CA GLU A 284 -22.40 8.32 -1.54
C GLU A 284 -22.97 9.50 -0.73
N GLY A 285 -22.09 10.36 -0.19
CA GLY A 285 -22.49 11.54 0.59
C GLY A 285 -23.15 11.20 1.93
N LYS A 286 -22.88 10.01 2.48
CA LYS A 286 -23.37 9.66 3.82
C LYS A 286 -22.77 10.58 4.89
N PRO A 287 -23.55 10.94 5.94
CA PRO A 287 -23.02 11.70 7.06
C PRO A 287 -21.83 10.99 7.71
N VAL A 288 -20.77 11.74 8.04
CA VAL A 288 -19.57 11.18 8.68
C VAL A 288 -19.89 10.51 10.03
N GLN A 289 -20.95 10.94 10.72
CA GLN A 289 -21.40 10.36 11.98
C GLN A 289 -21.79 8.88 11.85
N GLU A 290 -22.15 8.41 10.65
CA GLU A 290 -22.41 6.98 10.40
C GLU A 290 -21.20 6.10 10.71
N MET A 291 -19.97 6.65 10.65
CA MET A 291 -18.77 5.93 11.07
C MET A 291 -18.83 5.56 12.56
N ILE A 292 -19.35 6.42 13.44
CA ILE A 292 -19.49 6.08 14.87
C ILE A 292 -20.53 4.96 15.04
N SER A 293 -21.66 5.08 14.34
CA SER A 293 -22.72 4.07 14.38
C SER A 293 -22.23 2.69 13.92
N CYS A 294 -21.39 2.65 12.88
CA CYS A 294 -20.85 1.38 12.37
C CYS A 294 -19.89 0.71 13.36
N LEU A 295 -19.15 1.49 14.16
CA LEU A 295 -18.29 0.95 15.23
C LEU A 295 -19.12 0.39 16.40
N GLN A 296 -20.25 1.03 16.72
CA GLN A 296 -21.15 0.60 17.81
C GLN A 296 -21.84 -0.73 17.51
N SER A 297 -22.09 -1.03 16.23
CA SER A 297 -22.73 -2.26 15.77
C SER A 297 -21.77 -3.24 15.09
N HIS A 298 -20.46 -3.13 15.36
CA HIS A 298 -19.47 -3.92 14.63
C HIS A 298 -19.58 -5.43 14.96
N PRO A 299 -19.50 -6.35 13.97
CA PRO A 299 -19.59 -7.81 14.19
C PRO A 299 -18.55 -8.43 15.14
N GLU A 300 -17.54 -7.68 15.58
CA GLU A 300 -16.53 -8.16 16.53
C GLU A 300 -17.03 -8.07 17.98
N HIS A 301 -18.18 -7.43 18.20
CA HIS A 301 -18.80 -7.22 19.50
C HIS A 301 -20.15 -7.95 19.65
N ILE A 302 -20.59 -8.67 18.62
CA ILE A 302 -21.87 -9.40 18.54
C ILE A 302 -21.57 -10.89 18.48
#